data_AF-A0A536G4U4-F1
#
_entry.id   AF-A0A536G4U4-F1
#
_cell.length_a   1.000
_cell.length_b   1.000
_cell.length_c   1.000
_cell.angle_alpha   90.00
_cell.angle_beta   90.00
_cell.angle_gamma   90.00
#
_symmetry.space_group_name_H-M   'P 1'
#
loop_
_entity.id
_entity.type
_entity.pdbx_description
1 polymer ?
#
loop_
_entity_poly.entity_id
_entity_poly.type
_entity_poly.pdbx_seq_one_letter_code
_entity_poly.pdbx_strand_id
1 'polypeptide(L)'
;MGAATDRGHRRIARTGTIVGSKRALGALWAVLAIALAACGDAPPIEPVGHDPLSLRYTCGTFPFGPELLAAGPGRDELANTGPAAALRRYLASPARVQHRVPEHGWRLFGSDAERAEFGSSVLGGMWIVVVRMSSTGWVASAPDTCQPHLVLPAGLGQASWTIDPAQPRPAPMTQVFDALVTERACANGERADARVVGPQVVRSTDVVLVIFAVRPRGEGARCPASPATRVTVDLGETLGSRVLLDGGRLPFGDPSAPV
;
A
#
# COMPACT_ATOMS: atom_id res chain seq x y z
N MET A 1 61.22 -12.27 5.57
CA MET A 1 62.42 -11.76 6.29
C MET A 1 61.97 -10.50 7.03
N GLY A 2 61.91 -10.40 8.36
CA GLY A 2 62.15 -11.32 9.46
C GLY A 2 61.73 -10.65 10.78
N ALA A 3 61.49 -11.50 11.79
CA ALA A 3 61.65 -11.31 13.25
C ALA A 3 60.80 -10.20 13.96
N ALA A 4 59.94 -10.54 14.95
CA ALA A 4 60.23 -10.93 16.36
C ALA A 4 60.75 -9.72 17.17
N THR A 5 60.39 -9.39 18.41
CA THR A 5 59.70 -9.99 19.57
C THR A 5 59.69 -8.87 20.64
N ASP A 6 58.86 -8.90 21.69
CA ASP A 6 59.30 -8.93 23.12
C ASP A 6 58.18 -8.61 24.14
N ARG A 7 58.41 -9.15 25.33
CA ARG A 7 57.62 -9.46 26.53
C ARG A 7 57.28 -8.24 27.39
N GLY A 8 56.36 -8.46 28.34
CA GLY A 8 56.23 -7.59 29.52
C GLY A 8 55.27 -8.11 30.59
N HIS A 9 55.79 -8.92 31.53
CA HIS A 9 55.13 -9.46 32.72
C HIS A 9 54.40 -8.44 33.61
N ARG A 10 53.35 -8.91 34.32
CA ARG A 10 53.27 -8.78 35.80
C ARG A 10 52.32 -9.81 36.43
N ARG A 11 52.90 -10.67 37.27
CA ARG A 11 52.22 -11.45 38.32
C ARG A 11 51.84 -10.51 39.47
N ILE A 12 50.86 -10.89 40.29
CA ILE A 12 51.01 -11.11 41.74
C ILE A 12 49.77 -11.86 42.23
N ALA A 13 50.02 -13.02 42.83
CA ALA A 13 49.08 -13.81 43.60
C ALA A 13 48.92 -13.22 45.01
N ARG A 14 47.75 -13.38 45.63
CA ARG A 14 47.66 -13.47 47.10
C ARG A 14 46.54 -14.42 47.52
N THR A 15 47.02 -15.57 47.99
CA THR A 15 46.35 -16.59 48.79
C THR A 15 45.96 -16.03 50.16
N GLY A 16 44.80 -16.42 50.67
CA GLY A 16 44.36 -16.08 52.02
C GLY A 16 43.19 -16.94 52.45
N THR A 17 43.47 -18.15 52.91
CA THR A 17 42.55 -19.07 53.59
C THR A 17 42.56 -18.78 55.09
N ILE A 18 41.41 -18.52 55.71
CA ILE A 18 41.21 -18.76 57.15
C ILE A 18 39.86 -19.45 57.37
N VAL A 19 39.98 -20.56 58.09
CA VAL A 19 38.98 -21.51 58.60
C VAL A 19 38.19 -20.92 59.77
N GLY A 20 36.91 -21.28 59.95
CA GLY A 20 36.37 -21.34 61.31
C GLY A 20 34.87 -21.11 61.58
N SER A 21 34.05 -22.11 61.26
CA SER A 21 33.09 -22.74 62.20
C SER A 21 31.69 -22.13 62.53
N LYS A 22 30.77 -23.11 62.65
CA LYS A 22 29.53 -23.20 63.47
C LYS A 22 28.19 -22.72 62.87
N ARG A 23 27.55 -23.71 62.22
CA ARG A 23 26.17 -24.20 62.42
C ARG A 23 25.13 -23.19 62.92
N ALA A 24 24.16 -22.87 62.06
CA ALA A 24 22.76 -22.74 62.44
C ALA A 24 21.88 -23.25 61.28
N LEU A 25 20.97 -24.16 61.59
CA LEU A 25 19.90 -24.62 60.72
C LEU A 25 19.02 -23.43 60.32
N GLY A 26 18.60 -23.34 59.06
CA GLY A 26 17.59 -22.38 58.64
C GLY A 26 17.27 -22.47 57.15
N ALA A 27 16.23 -23.26 56.84
CA ALA A 27 15.30 -23.14 55.71
C ALA A 27 15.81 -22.99 54.26
N LEU A 28 15.38 -23.96 53.45
CA LEU A 28 15.21 -23.92 52.00
C LEU A 28 14.87 -22.53 51.45
N TRP A 29 15.49 -22.14 50.34
CA TRP A 29 14.83 -21.69 49.10
C TRP A 29 15.84 -21.75 47.96
N ALA A 30 15.74 -22.79 47.12
CA ALA A 30 16.46 -22.86 45.85
C ALA A 30 15.72 -21.97 44.84
N VAL A 31 16.27 -20.80 44.53
CA VAL A 31 15.81 -19.99 43.40
C VAL A 31 16.50 -20.53 42.15
N LEU A 32 15.79 -21.42 41.45
CA LEU A 32 16.16 -21.90 40.12
C LEU A 32 15.91 -20.77 39.12
N ALA A 33 16.96 -20.06 38.70
CA ALA A 33 16.88 -19.07 37.65
C ALA A 33 16.75 -19.78 36.28
N ILE A 34 15.52 -19.85 35.77
CA ILE A 34 15.22 -20.32 34.42
C ILE A 34 15.60 -19.20 33.44
N ALA A 35 16.65 -19.42 32.65
CA ALA A 35 16.98 -18.58 31.52
C ALA A 35 16.01 -18.90 30.36
N LEU A 36 14.94 -18.11 30.24
CA LEU A 36 14.07 -18.14 29.06
C LEU A 36 14.81 -17.50 27.89
N ALA A 37 15.08 -18.31 26.85
CA ALA A 37 15.53 -17.84 25.56
C ALA A 37 14.47 -16.86 25.00
N ALA A 38 14.87 -15.60 24.83
CA ALA A 38 14.08 -14.60 24.14
C ALA A 38 14.00 -14.99 22.65
N CYS A 39 12.92 -15.68 22.27
CA CYS A 39 12.46 -15.66 20.90
C CYS A 39 12.20 -14.18 20.56
N GLY A 40 12.91 -13.66 19.56
CA GLY A 40 12.62 -12.33 19.03
C GLY A 40 11.25 -12.37 18.38
N ASP A 41 10.23 -12.00 19.14
CA ASP A 41 8.92 -11.68 18.61
C ASP A 41 9.12 -10.49 17.67
N ALA A 42 9.01 -10.77 16.36
CA ALA A 42 8.76 -9.71 15.41
C ALA A 42 7.54 -8.93 15.92
N PRO A 43 7.60 -7.59 16.03
CA PRO A 43 6.47 -6.84 16.54
C PRO A 43 5.24 -7.19 15.70
N PRO A 44 4.09 -7.48 16.33
CA PRO A 44 2.85 -7.64 15.59
C PRO A 44 2.68 -6.39 14.72
N ILE A 45 2.47 -6.59 13.43
CA ILE A 45 2.06 -5.51 12.53
C ILE A 45 0.73 -5.02 13.11
N GLU A 46 0.75 -3.89 13.82
CA GLU A 46 -0.46 -3.31 14.37
C GLU A 46 -1.45 -3.10 13.21
N PRO A 47 -2.71 -3.54 13.35
CA PRO A 47 -3.72 -3.23 12.37
C PRO A 47 -3.90 -1.71 12.39
N VAL A 48 -3.29 -1.09 11.39
CA VAL A 48 -3.47 0.28 10.92
C VAL A 48 -4.97 0.47 10.68
N GLY A 49 -5.70 0.71 11.78
CA GLY A 49 -7.10 1.11 11.82
C GLY A 49 -7.14 2.54 11.35
N HIS A 50 -7.22 2.71 10.05
CA HIS A 50 -6.97 3.99 9.41
C HIS A 50 -8.24 4.44 8.72
N ASP A 51 -8.67 5.65 9.07
CA ASP A 51 -9.69 6.42 8.37
C ASP A 51 -9.53 6.25 6.85
N PRO A 52 -10.59 5.90 6.08
CA PRO A 52 -10.53 5.83 4.62
C PRO A 52 -9.90 7.08 3.97
N LEU A 53 -10.01 8.26 4.61
CA LEU A 53 -9.44 9.52 4.12
C LEU A 53 -7.91 9.60 4.26
N SER A 54 -7.30 8.72 5.05
CA SER A 54 -5.84 8.62 5.15
C SER A 54 -5.23 7.83 3.98
N LEU A 55 -6.04 7.09 3.22
CA LEU A 55 -5.57 6.36 2.05
C LEU A 55 -5.07 7.35 0.98
N ARG A 56 -4.01 6.95 0.29
CA ARG A 56 -3.41 7.72 -0.79
C ARG A 56 -3.42 6.90 -2.06
N TYR A 57 -3.89 7.50 -3.14
CA TYR A 57 -3.99 6.91 -4.47
C TYR A 57 -3.09 7.67 -5.42
N THR A 58 -2.70 7.04 -6.52
CA THR A 58 -1.94 7.72 -7.55
C THR A 58 -2.28 7.21 -8.95
N CYS A 59 -2.03 8.08 -9.92
CA CYS A 59 -1.99 7.77 -11.34
C CYS A 59 -0.56 7.75 -11.88
N GLY A 60 0.44 7.98 -11.02
CA GLY A 60 1.81 8.22 -11.42
C GLY A 60 2.64 8.79 -10.29
N THR A 61 2.94 10.08 -10.36
CA THR A 61 3.99 10.68 -9.51
C THR A 61 3.46 11.23 -8.21
N PHE A 62 2.29 11.87 -8.26
CA PHE A 62 1.77 12.60 -7.11
C PHE A 62 0.63 11.80 -6.45
N PRO A 63 0.81 11.34 -5.20
CA PRO A 63 -0.28 10.74 -4.43
C PRO A 63 -1.33 11.79 -4.03
N PHE A 64 -2.59 11.38 -4.00
CA PHE A 64 -3.73 12.19 -3.57
C PHE A 64 -4.72 11.38 -2.73
N GLY A 65 -5.57 12.05 -1.94
CA GLY A 65 -6.61 11.38 -1.17
C GLY A 65 -7.92 11.16 -1.96
N PRO A 66 -8.77 10.21 -1.54
CA PRO A 66 -10.02 9.88 -2.25
C PRO A 66 -11.01 11.06 -2.33
N GLU A 67 -10.94 12.00 -1.40
CA GLU A 67 -11.76 13.21 -1.36
C GLU A 67 -11.62 14.08 -2.61
N LEU A 68 -10.46 14.04 -3.27
CA LEU A 68 -10.19 14.84 -4.46
C LEU A 68 -11.14 14.47 -5.61
N LEU A 69 -11.52 13.19 -5.71
CA LEU A 69 -12.43 12.71 -6.74
C LEU A 69 -13.89 12.84 -6.31
N ALA A 70 -14.18 12.68 -5.02
CA ALA A 70 -15.51 12.87 -4.46
C ALA A 70 -16.02 14.32 -4.62
N ALA A 71 -15.10 15.29 -4.69
CA ALA A 71 -15.43 16.70 -4.91
C ALA A 71 -15.98 17.03 -6.31
N GLY A 72 -16.05 16.06 -7.25
CA GLY A 72 -16.56 16.27 -8.62
C GLY A 72 -15.54 16.97 -9.54
N PRO A 73 -15.96 17.59 -10.67
CA PRO A 73 -15.04 18.28 -11.59
C PRO A 73 -14.30 19.47 -10.95
N GLY A 74 -13.04 19.67 -11.35
CA GLY A 74 -12.18 20.76 -10.85
C GLY A 74 -12.23 22.06 -11.65
N ARG A 75 -11.39 23.01 -11.26
CA ARG A 75 -11.14 24.27 -12.00
C ARG A 75 -9.65 24.64 -12.02
N ASP A 76 -8.77 23.69 -11.71
CA ASP A 76 -7.35 23.96 -11.53
C ASP A 76 -6.65 24.28 -12.86
N GLU A 77 -7.26 23.91 -14.00
CA GLU A 77 -6.84 24.37 -15.32
C GLU A 77 -6.93 25.89 -15.48
N LEU A 78 -7.69 26.60 -14.65
CA LEU A 78 -7.86 28.05 -14.72
C LEU A 78 -6.81 28.81 -13.89
N ALA A 79 -5.98 28.11 -13.11
CA ALA A 79 -4.97 28.75 -12.28
C ALA A 79 -3.98 29.58 -13.11
N ASN A 80 -3.44 30.66 -12.52
CA ASN A 80 -2.41 31.48 -13.15
C ASN A 80 -1.01 30.90 -12.91
N THR A 81 -0.79 29.68 -13.38
CA THR A 81 0.49 28.96 -13.26
C THR A 81 0.97 28.49 -14.63
N GLY A 82 2.28 28.27 -14.77
CA GLY A 82 2.87 27.72 -16.00
C GLY A 82 2.24 26.38 -16.44
N PRO A 83 2.07 25.41 -15.53
CA PRO A 83 1.42 24.15 -15.87
C PRO A 83 -0.03 24.30 -16.33
N ALA A 84 -0.84 25.10 -15.63
CA ALA A 84 -2.23 25.33 -16.01
C ALA A 84 -2.34 26.04 -17.37
N ALA A 85 -1.46 27.00 -17.65
CA ALA A 85 -1.39 27.64 -18.96
C ALA A 85 -1.06 26.64 -20.08
N ALA A 86 -0.14 25.70 -19.83
CA ALA A 86 0.20 24.65 -20.80
C ALA A 86 -0.97 23.68 -21.04
N LEU A 87 -1.68 23.27 -19.98
CA LEU A 87 -2.90 22.47 -20.11
C LEU A 87 -3.96 23.21 -20.95
N ARG A 88 -4.24 24.50 -20.67
CA ARG A 88 -5.20 25.29 -21.46
C ARG A 88 -4.82 25.37 -22.94
N ARG A 89 -3.52 25.51 -23.26
CA ARG A 89 -3.05 25.48 -24.66
C ARG A 89 -3.36 24.14 -25.34
N TYR A 90 -3.15 23.02 -24.64
CA TYR A 90 -3.51 21.71 -25.16
C TYR A 90 -5.04 21.58 -25.37
N LEU A 91 -5.83 22.00 -24.39
CA LEU A 91 -7.30 21.95 -24.46
C LEU A 91 -7.87 22.86 -25.57
N ALA A 92 -7.18 23.92 -25.95
CA ALA A 92 -7.54 24.77 -27.09
C ALA A 92 -7.09 24.21 -28.46
N SER A 93 -6.31 23.13 -28.47
CA SER A 93 -5.76 22.56 -29.71
C SER A 93 -6.72 21.57 -30.40
N PRO A 94 -6.62 21.37 -31.72
CA PRO A 94 -7.38 20.34 -32.42
C PRO A 94 -7.14 18.91 -31.91
N ALA A 95 -5.98 18.65 -31.30
CA ALA A 95 -5.65 17.34 -30.72
C ALA A 95 -6.65 16.93 -29.63
N ARG A 96 -7.18 17.90 -28.86
CA ARG A 96 -8.21 17.63 -27.85
C ARG A 96 -9.43 16.91 -28.44
N VAL A 97 -9.90 17.35 -29.62
CA VAL A 97 -11.07 16.76 -30.30
C VAL A 97 -10.78 15.33 -30.73
N GLN A 98 -9.57 15.06 -31.22
CA GLN A 98 -9.15 13.70 -31.61
C GLN A 98 -9.16 12.75 -30.41
N HIS A 99 -8.68 13.22 -29.26
CA HIS A 99 -8.64 12.45 -28.02
C HIS A 99 -9.96 12.45 -27.22
N ARG A 100 -10.94 13.27 -27.61
CA ARG A 100 -12.26 13.39 -26.96
C ARG A 100 -12.19 13.65 -25.44
N VAL A 101 -11.20 14.43 -25.01
CA VAL A 101 -11.06 14.77 -23.57
C VAL A 101 -11.95 15.94 -23.16
N PRO A 102 -12.34 16.04 -21.87
CA PRO A 102 -13.15 17.14 -21.37
C PRO A 102 -12.50 18.52 -21.60
N GLU A 103 -13.33 19.50 -21.97
CA GLU A 103 -12.87 20.89 -22.16
C GLU A 103 -12.54 21.58 -20.83
N HIS A 104 -13.22 21.18 -19.76
CA HIS A 104 -13.16 21.77 -18.42
C HIS A 104 -13.26 20.67 -17.36
N GLY A 105 -13.06 21.04 -16.10
CA GLY A 105 -13.28 20.12 -14.99
C GLY A 105 -12.00 19.43 -14.53
N TRP A 106 -10.83 20.03 -14.77
CA TRP A 106 -9.54 19.43 -14.47
C TRP A 106 -9.11 19.80 -13.05
N ARG A 107 -8.54 18.82 -12.34
CA ARG A 107 -7.97 18.98 -11.00
C ARG A 107 -6.48 18.77 -11.04
N LEU A 108 -5.73 19.55 -10.27
CA LEU A 108 -4.31 19.34 -10.05
C LEU A 108 -4.13 18.28 -8.95
N PHE A 109 -3.48 17.17 -9.26
CA PHE A 109 -3.17 16.11 -8.29
C PHE A 109 -1.90 16.42 -7.51
N GLY A 110 -0.95 17.07 -8.18
CA GLY A 110 0.27 17.57 -7.59
C GLY A 110 1.16 18.20 -8.64
N SER A 111 2.15 18.96 -8.17
CA SER A 111 3.16 19.58 -9.01
C SER A 111 4.43 19.83 -8.24
N ASP A 112 5.55 19.84 -8.97
CA ASP A 112 6.86 20.31 -8.53
C ASP A 112 7.43 21.28 -9.58
N ALA A 113 8.75 21.53 -9.54
CA ALA A 113 9.43 22.45 -10.45
C ALA A 113 9.47 21.96 -11.91
N GLU A 114 9.32 20.65 -12.15
CA GLU A 114 9.52 20.01 -13.45
C GLU A 114 8.27 19.31 -13.98
N ARG A 115 7.28 19.04 -13.13
CA ARG A 115 6.11 18.25 -13.48
C ARG A 115 4.85 18.73 -12.77
N ALA A 116 3.72 18.59 -13.44
CA ALA A 116 2.38 18.66 -12.84
C ALA A 116 1.50 17.56 -13.44
N GLU A 117 0.58 17.00 -12.64
CA GLU A 117 -0.39 16.01 -13.10
C GLU A 117 -1.81 16.55 -12.90
N PHE A 118 -2.55 16.67 -14.00
CA PHE A 118 -3.95 17.06 -13.97
C PHE A 118 -4.84 15.88 -14.30
N GLY A 119 -5.92 15.70 -13.55
CA GLY A 119 -6.92 14.68 -13.83
C GLY A 119 -8.33 15.23 -13.99
N SER A 120 -9.13 14.56 -14.81
CA SER A 120 -10.56 14.83 -14.97
C SER A 120 -11.34 13.52 -14.92
N SER A 121 -12.22 13.38 -13.93
CA SER A 121 -13.04 12.19 -13.73
C SER A 121 -14.09 12.06 -14.83
N VAL A 122 -14.21 10.86 -15.40
CA VAL A 122 -15.27 10.49 -16.35
C VAL A 122 -15.96 9.21 -15.87
N LEU A 123 -17.12 8.87 -16.43
CA LEU A 123 -17.75 7.59 -16.11
C LEU A 123 -16.80 6.44 -16.54
N GLY A 124 -16.47 5.55 -15.60
CA GLY A 124 -15.63 4.37 -15.86
C GLY A 124 -14.12 4.57 -15.78
N GLY A 125 -13.63 5.78 -15.45
CA GLY A 125 -12.20 6.04 -15.32
C GLY A 125 -11.87 7.53 -15.22
N MET A 126 -10.65 7.89 -15.53
CA MET A 126 -10.19 9.27 -15.44
C MET A 126 -9.25 9.59 -16.58
N TRP A 127 -9.36 10.79 -17.12
CA TRP A 127 -8.33 11.33 -18.00
C TRP A 127 -7.21 11.95 -17.17
N ILE A 128 -5.97 11.71 -17.55
CA ILE A 128 -4.79 12.36 -16.99
C ILE A 128 -4.01 13.08 -18.09
N VAL A 129 -3.54 14.28 -17.78
CA VAL A 129 -2.56 15.02 -18.58
C VAL A 129 -1.37 15.32 -17.69
N VAL A 130 -0.19 14.91 -18.15
CA VAL A 130 1.06 15.25 -17.50
C VAL A 130 1.63 16.48 -18.18
N VAL A 131 1.94 17.50 -17.41
CA VAL A 131 2.62 18.70 -17.89
C VAL A 131 4.05 18.66 -17.39
N ARG A 132 5.03 18.87 -18.27
CA ARG A 132 6.45 18.85 -17.92
C ARG A 132 7.14 20.15 -18.29
N MET A 133 8.11 20.55 -17.49
CA MET A 133 9.04 21.62 -17.84
C MET A 133 9.97 21.14 -18.96
N SER A 134 10.16 21.98 -19.96
CA SER A 134 11.14 21.82 -21.03
C SER A 134 12.00 23.07 -21.16
N SER A 135 12.98 23.06 -22.06
CA SER A 135 13.81 24.25 -22.35
C SER A 135 13.02 25.45 -22.88
N THR A 136 11.83 25.23 -23.45
CA THR A 136 10.95 26.28 -23.98
C THR A 136 9.76 26.59 -23.06
N GLY A 137 9.76 26.00 -21.86
CA GLY A 137 8.71 26.16 -20.84
C GLY A 137 7.84 24.92 -20.69
N TRP A 138 6.70 25.08 -20.03
CA TRP A 138 5.77 24.00 -19.72
C TRP A 138 5.05 23.46 -20.96
N VAL A 139 5.08 22.15 -21.14
CA VAL A 139 4.44 21.43 -22.26
C VAL A 139 3.57 20.31 -21.71
N ALA A 140 2.33 20.25 -22.18
CA ALA A 140 1.39 19.17 -21.85
C ALA A 140 1.62 17.96 -22.76
N SER A 141 1.58 16.76 -22.18
CA SER A 141 1.57 15.51 -22.93
C SER A 141 0.24 15.31 -23.66
N ALA A 142 0.20 14.33 -24.57
CA ALA A 142 -1.07 13.72 -24.94
C ALA A 142 -1.76 13.17 -23.69
N PRO A 143 -3.11 13.20 -23.64
CA PRO A 143 -3.87 12.67 -22.53
C PRO A 143 -3.82 11.15 -22.54
N ASP A 144 -3.90 10.59 -21.35
CA ASP A 144 -4.00 9.14 -21.14
C ASP A 144 -5.16 8.85 -20.19
N THR A 145 -5.58 7.59 -20.12
CA THR A 145 -6.52 7.14 -19.11
C THR A 145 -5.79 6.64 -17.88
N CYS A 146 -6.35 6.91 -16.71
CA CYS A 146 -5.88 6.39 -15.45
C CYS A 146 -7.04 5.76 -14.68
N GLN A 147 -6.75 4.61 -14.06
CA GLN A 147 -7.49 4.13 -12.91
C GLN A 147 -6.60 4.35 -11.67
N PRO A 148 -6.91 5.33 -10.81
CA PRO A 148 -6.10 5.57 -9.64
C PRO A 148 -6.04 4.33 -8.77
N HIS A 149 -4.85 3.98 -8.32
CA HIS A 149 -4.60 2.81 -7.50
C HIS A 149 -3.96 3.23 -6.19
N LEU A 150 -4.17 2.42 -5.15
CA LEU A 150 -3.62 2.67 -3.83
C LEU A 150 -2.08 2.71 -3.90
N VAL A 151 -1.48 3.70 -3.25
CA VAL A 151 -0.03 3.76 -3.04
C VAL A 151 0.34 2.70 -2.01
N LEU A 152 1.08 1.69 -2.46
CA LEU A 152 1.53 0.59 -1.63
C LEU A 152 2.97 0.81 -1.16
N PRO A 153 3.35 0.23 0.01
CA PRO A 153 4.74 0.12 0.41
C PRO A 153 5.62 -0.50 -0.68
N ALA A 154 6.91 -0.11 -0.70
CA ALA A 154 7.86 -0.63 -1.66
C ALA A 154 7.93 -2.17 -1.65
N GLY A 155 8.03 -2.78 -2.83
CA GLY A 155 8.06 -4.23 -3.00
C GLY A 155 6.68 -4.92 -3.00
N LEU A 156 5.59 -4.16 -2.87
CA LEU A 156 4.22 -4.66 -3.02
C LEU A 156 3.59 -4.21 -4.33
N GLY A 157 2.90 -5.13 -4.98
CA GLY A 157 2.10 -4.92 -6.19
C GLY A 157 0.62 -4.85 -5.88
N GLN A 158 -0.11 -4.19 -6.77
CA GLN A 158 -1.56 -4.07 -6.70
C GLN A 158 -2.24 -5.43 -6.84
N ALA A 159 -3.34 -5.58 -6.10
CA ALA A 159 -4.28 -6.66 -6.27
C ALA A 159 -5.70 -6.10 -6.32
N SER A 160 -6.57 -6.83 -7.00
CA SER A 160 -8.02 -6.65 -6.92
C SER A 160 -8.63 -7.91 -6.32
N TRP A 161 -9.84 -7.81 -5.80
CA TRP A 161 -10.52 -9.00 -5.28
C TRP A 161 -12.02 -8.99 -5.56
N THR A 162 -12.59 -10.20 -5.61
CA THR A 162 -14.05 -10.41 -5.67
C THR A 162 -14.49 -11.33 -4.55
N ILE A 163 -15.78 -11.29 -4.22
CA ILE A 163 -16.40 -12.34 -3.38
C ILE A 163 -16.34 -13.65 -4.16
N ASP A 164 -16.07 -14.76 -3.47
CA ASP A 164 -16.20 -16.08 -4.10
C ASP A 164 -17.66 -16.35 -4.50
N PRO A 165 -17.97 -16.49 -5.81
CA PRO A 165 -19.34 -16.72 -6.26
C PRO A 165 -19.91 -18.07 -5.81
N ALA A 166 -19.08 -19.00 -5.32
CA ALA A 166 -19.53 -20.24 -4.73
C ALA A 166 -20.09 -20.08 -3.30
N GLN A 167 -20.00 -18.88 -2.71
CA GLN A 167 -20.49 -18.58 -1.36
C GLN A 167 -21.64 -17.58 -1.36
N PRO A 168 -22.50 -17.58 -0.33
CA PRO A 168 -23.48 -16.53 -0.14
C PRO A 168 -22.80 -15.16 -0.07
N ARG A 169 -23.46 -14.14 -0.63
CA ARG A 169 -22.98 -12.77 -0.50
C ARG A 169 -22.94 -12.36 0.99
N PRO A 170 -21.93 -11.57 1.41
CA PRO A 170 -21.89 -11.00 2.75
C PRO A 170 -23.20 -10.26 3.11
N ALA A 171 -23.90 -10.78 4.11
CA ALA A 171 -25.06 -10.15 4.77
C ALA A 171 -24.62 -9.31 5.98
N PRO A 172 -25.51 -8.51 6.61
CA PRO A 172 -25.16 -7.67 7.75
C PRO A 172 -24.48 -8.37 8.92
N MET A 173 -24.78 -9.66 9.17
CA MET A 173 -24.15 -10.43 10.25
C MET A 173 -22.81 -11.07 9.86
N THR A 174 -22.34 -10.86 8.62
CA THR A 174 -21.08 -11.44 8.14
C THR A 174 -19.92 -10.83 8.89
N GLN A 175 -19.08 -11.68 9.47
CA GLN A 175 -17.76 -11.32 9.98
C GLN A 175 -16.64 -11.93 9.15
N VAL A 176 -16.90 -13.11 8.57
CA VAL A 176 -15.91 -13.87 7.81
C VAL A 176 -16.49 -14.23 6.44
N PHE A 177 -15.70 -14.07 5.38
CA PHE A 177 -16.06 -14.49 4.02
C PHE A 177 -14.81 -14.87 3.22
N ASP A 178 -14.96 -15.61 2.12
CA ASP A 178 -13.85 -15.86 1.21
C ASP A 178 -13.81 -14.86 0.04
N ALA A 179 -12.63 -14.26 -0.12
CA ALA A 179 -12.27 -13.43 -1.26
C ALA A 179 -11.45 -14.22 -2.28
N LEU A 180 -11.62 -13.89 -3.57
CA LEU A 180 -10.78 -14.32 -4.66
C LEU A 180 -9.87 -13.16 -5.06
N VAL A 181 -8.60 -13.23 -4.69
CA VAL A 181 -7.60 -12.18 -4.91
C VAL A 181 -6.85 -12.42 -6.20
N THR A 182 -6.83 -11.41 -7.07
CA THR A 182 -6.14 -11.43 -8.36
C THR A 182 -5.01 -10.40 -8.36
N GLU A 183 -3.79 -10.85 -8.62
CA GLU A 183 -2.62 -9.99 -8.80
C GLU A 183 -2.74 -9.21 -10.12
N ARG A 184 -2.39 -7.92 -10.08
CA ARG A 184 -2.39 -7.05 -11.28
C ARG A 184 -1.03 -7.02 -11.98
N ALA A 185 0.03 -7.33 -11.25
CA ALA A 185 1.37 -7.47 -11.80
C ALA A 185 1.48 -8.76 -12.65
N CYS A 186 2.40 -8.74 -13.61
CA CYS A 186 2.67 -9.89 -14.45
C CYS A 186 3.25 -11.05 -13.63
N ALA A 187 2.68 -12.25 -13.76
CA ALA A 187 2.97 -13.39 -12.89
C ALA A 187 3.09 -14.72 -13.64
N ASN A 188 3.36 -14.71 -14.94
CA ASN A 188 3.45 -15.90 -15.80
C ASN A 188 2.20 -16.80 -15.80
N GLY A 189 1.04 -16.28 -15.38
CA GLY A 189 -0.21 -17.04 -15.33
C GLY A 189 -0.33 -17.92 -14.09
N GLU A 190 0.55 -17.70 -13.11
CA GLU A 190 0.54 -18.44 -11.86
C GLU A 190 -0.26 -17.70 -10.79
N ARG A 191 -0.87 -18.46 -9.89
CA ARG A 191 -1.54 -17.93 -8.72
C ARG A 191 -0.59 -17.15 -7.80
N ALA A 192 -1.17 -16.34 -6.93
CA ALA A 192 -0.47 -15.57 -5.89
C ALA A 192 -0.40 -16.30 -4.55
N ASP A 193 -0.49 -17.65 -4.56
CA ASP A 193 -0.42 -18.46 -3.35
C ASP A 193 0.84 -18.11 -2.54
N ALA A 194 0.68 -17.89 -1.23
CA ALA A 194 1.70 -17.40 -0.29
C ALA A 194 2.32 -16.01 -0.58
N ARG A 195 1.93 -15.33 -1.66
CA ARG A 195 2.39 -13.98 -2.03
C ARG A 195 1.38 -12.89 -1.72
N VAL A 196 0.11 -13.23 -1.50
CA VAL A 196 -0.90 -12.27 -1.03
C VAL A 196 -0.52 -11.72 0.34
N VAL A 197 -0.67 -10.40 0.50
CA VAL A 197 -0.45 -9.64 1.72
C VAL A 197 -1.76 -8.92 2.07
N GLY A 198 -2.20 -9.05 3.32
CA GLY A 198 -3.48 -8.53 3.80
C GLY A 198 -4.42 -9.63 4.31
N PRO A 199 -5.71 -9.34 4.49
CA PRO A 199 -6.36 -8.07 4.14
C PRO A 199 -5.99 -6.94 5.11
N GLN A 200 -5.86 -5.72 4.58
CA GLN A 200 -6.06 -4.53 5.39
C GLN A 200 -7.55 -4.17 5.32
N VAL A 201 -8.19 -4.04 6.50
CA VAL A 201 -9.62 -3.72 6.60
C VAL A 201 -9.77 -2.31 7.18
N VAL A 202 -10.25 -1.40 6.33
CA VAL A 202 -10.47 0.02 6.65
C VAL A 202 -11.97 0.25 6.77
N ARG A 203 -12.43 0.84 7.87
CA ARG A 203 -13.85 0.95 8.21
C ARG A 203 -14.26 2.40 8.41
N SER A 204 -15.47 2.72 7.98
CA SER A 204 -16.20 3.93 8.32
C SER A 204 -17.62 3.59 8.76
N THR A 205 -18.46 4.62 8.94
CA THR A 205 -19.88 4.48 9.26
C THR A 205 -20.68 3.75 8.19
N ASP A 206 -20.31 3.93 6.92
CA ASP A 206 -21.12 3.49 5.77
C ASP A 206 -20.41 2.48 4.88
N VAL A 207 -19.10 2.34 5.00
CA VAL A 207 -18.27 1.50 4.13
C VAL A 207 -17.26 0.68 4.91
N VAL A 208 -17.02 -0.54 4.43
CA VAL A 208 -15.87 -1.37 4.78
C VAL A 208 -15.05 -1.59 3.52
N LEU A 209 -13.82 -1.07 3.50
CA LEU A 209 -12.85 -1.30 2.45
C LEU A 209 -11.98 -2.49 2.83
N VAL A 210 -11.90 -3.49 1.95
CA VAL A 210 -10.93 -4.57 2.05
C VAL A 210 -9.87 -4.34 0.97
N ILE A 211 -8.61 -4.40 1.38
CA ILE A 211 -7.46 -4.10 0.54
C ILE A 211 -6.49 -5.26 0.63
N PHE A 212 -6.08 -5.75 -0.53
CA PHE A 212 -5.00 -6.72 -0.67
C PHE A 212 -3.86 -6.12 -1.47
N ALA A 213 -2.66 -6.59 -1.18
CA ALA A 213 -1.50 -6.43 -2.04
C ALA A 213 -0.91 -7.80 -2.34
N VAL A 214 0.00 -7.89 -3.31
CA VAL A 214 0.72 -9.12 -3.62
C VAL A 214 2.20 -8.81 -3.74
N ARG A 215 3.06 -9.67 -3.18
CA ARG A 215 4.50 -9.63 -3.45
C ARG A 215 4.75 -10.08 -4.90
N PRO A 216 5.21 -9.20 -5.81
CA PRO A 216 5.44 -9.57 -7.21
C PRO A 216 6.54 -10.63 -7.32
N ARG A 217 6.53 -11.41 -8.40
CA ARG A 217 7.58 -12.41 -8.65
C ARG A 217 8.95 -11.83 -9.00
N GLY A 218 9.00 -10.54 -9.30
CA GLY A 218 10.20 -9.85 -9.79
C GLY A 218 10.16 -9.58 -11.29
N GLU A 219 11.28 -9.14 -11.82
CA GLU A 219 11.41 -8.74 -13.22
C GLU A 219 11.33 -9.92 -14.20
N GLY A 220 10.93 -9.66 -15.44
CA GLY A 220 10.89 -10.66 -16.51
C GLY A 220 9.66 -11.57 -16.55
N ALA A 221 8.72 -11.40 -15.61
CA ALA A 221 7.44 -12.10 -15.66
C ALA A 221 6.58 -11.62 -16.84
N ARG A 222 5.93 -12.57 -17.52
CA ARG A 222 4.97 -12.32 -18.59
C ARG A 222 3.57 -12.12 -18.02
N CYS A 223 2.70 -11.53 -18.83
CA CYS A 223 1.37 -11.09 -18.41
C CYS A 223 0.22 -11.92 -19.02
N PRO A 224 0.24 -13.28 -18.99
CA PRO A 224 -1.01 -14.00 -19.20
C PRO A 224 -1.90 -13.85 -17.95
N ALA A 225 -3.21 -14.04 -18.13
CA ALA A 225 -4.16 -14.00 -17.03
C ALA A 225 -3.77 -15.04 -15.96
N SER A 226 -3.77 -14.62 -14.70
CA SER A 226 -3.41 -15.46 -13.56
C SER A 226 -4.67 -15.88 -12.82
N PRO A 227 -4.82 -17.17 -12.41
CA PRO A 227 -5.97 -17.58 -11.62
C PRO A 227 -6.00 -16.86 -10.27
N ALA A 228 -7.20 -16.61 -9.75
CA ALA A 228 -7.36 -15.97 -8.44
C ALA A 228 -6.91 -16.88 -7.29
N THR A 229 -6.43 -16.25 -6.22
CA THR A 229 -6.03 -16.90 -4.97
C THR A 229 -7.14 -16.73 -3.94
N ARG A 230 -7.66 -17.84 -3.42
CA ARG A 230 -8.67 -17.80 -2.35
C ARG A 230 -8.02 -17.36 -1.04
N VAL A 231 -8.64 -16.38 -0.38
CA VAL A 231 -8.22 -15.89 0.94
C VAL A 231 -9.45 -15.71 1.81
N THR A 232 -9.42 -16.28 3.01
CA THR A 232 -10.45 -16.04 4.03
C THR A 232 -10.20 -14.69 4.68
N VAL A 233 -11.19 -13.80 4.62
CA VAL A 233 -11.17 -12.46 5.20
C VAL A 233 -11.94 -12.49 6.51
N ASP A 234 -11.29 -12.04 7.58
CA ASP A 234 -11.93 -11.73 8.85
C ASP A 234 -12.09 -10.21 8.99
N LEU A 235 -13.34 -9.75 9.07
CA LEU A 235 -13.71 -8.36 9.28
C LEU A 235 -13.58 -7.93 10.73
N GLY A 236 -13.31 -8.83 11.69
CA GLY A 236 -13.19 -8.57 13.13
C GLY A 236 -14.49 -8.14 13.83
N GLU A 237 -15.47 -7.64 13.09
CA GLU A 237 -16.81 -7.26 13.53
C GLU A 237 -17.83 -7.51 12.41
N THR A 238 -19.11 -7.48 12.74
CA THR A 238 -20.19 -7.71 11.76
C THR A 238 -20.24 -6.59 10.74
N LEU A 239 -20.46 -6.92 9.45
CA LEU A 239 -20.56 -5.92 8.37
C LEU A 239 -21.62 -4.84 8.67
N GLY A 240 -22.73 -5.20 9.30
CA GLY A 240 -23.84 -4.30 9.60
C GLY A 240 -24.51 -3.78 8.32
N SER A 241 -24.88 -2.51 8.30
CA SER A 241 -25.46 -1.85 7.13
C SER A 241 -24.42 -1.30 6.15
N ARG A 242 -23.12 -1.54 6.39
CA ARG A 242 -22.03 -0.96 5.62
C ARG A 242 -21.86 -1.66 4.28
N VAL A 243 -21.47 -0.90 3.26
CA VAL A 243 -21.14 -1.45 1.94
C VAL A 243 -19.72 -1.99 1.96
N LEU A 244 -19.56 -3.25 1.54
CA LEU A 244 -18.25 -3.88 1.38
C LEU A 244 -17.69 -3.58 -0.01
N LEU A 245 -16.49 -2.99 -0.09
CA LEU A 245 -15.87 -2.56 -1.35
C LEU A 245 -14.39 -2.92 -1.43
N ASP A 246 -13.87 -3.06 -2.65
CA ASP A 246 -12.43 -3.15 -2.93
C ASP A 246 -11.79 -1.75 -2.88
N GLY A 247 -10.93 -1.54 -1.88
CA GLY A 247 -10.21 -0.28 -1.67
C GLY A 247 -8.90 -0.15 -2.45
N GLY A 248 -8.53 -1.11 -3.31
CA GLY A 248 -7.27 -1.07 -4.05
C GLY A 248 -7.21 0.01 -5.15
N ARG A 249 -8.35 0.60 -5.52
CA ARG A 249 -8.49 1.54 -6.64
C ARG A 249 -9.62 2.55 -6.45
N LEU A 250 -9.60 3.62 -7.25
CA LEU A 250 -10.71 4.57 -7.37
C LEU A 250 -11.39 4.54 -8.75
N PRO A 251 -12.72 4.70 -8.81
CA PRO A 251 -13.66 4.50 -7.71
C PRO A 251 -13.50 3.12 -7.08
N PHE A 252 -13.87 2.98 -5.80
CA PHE A 252 -13.79 1.70 -5.09
C PHE A 252 -14.52 0.61 -5.87
N GLY A 253 -13.93 -0.58 -5.94
CA GLY A 253 -14.46 -1.68 -6.74
C GLY A 253 -15.67 -2.33 -6.06
N ASP A 254 -16.69 -2.67 -6.85
CA ASP A 254 -17.74 -3.60 -6.41
C ASP A 254 -17.17 -5.03 -6.46
N PRO A 255 -17.02 -5.72 -5.31
CA PRO A 255 -16.45 -7.06 -5.26
C PRO A 255 -17.41 -8.13 -5.78
N SER A 256 -18.63 -7.77 -6.18
CA SER A 256 -19.61 -8.68 -6.78
C SER A 256 -19.45 -8.83 -8.29
N ALA A 257 -18.73 -7.91 -8.94
CA ALA A 257 -18.48 -7.94 -10.37
C ALA A 257 -17.14 -8.65 -10.65
N PRO A 258 -17.07 -9.54 -11.67
CA PRO A 258 -15.78 -10.01 -12.16
C PRO A 258 -14.92 -8.80 -12.56
N VAL A 259 -13.64 -8.85 -12.19
CA VAL A 259 -12.64 -7.81 -12.54
C VAL A 259 -12.20 -7.94 -13.99
#